data_AF-A0A382NGK6-F1
#
_entry.id   AF-A0A382NGK6-F1
#
_cell.length_a   1.000
_cell.length_b   1.000
_cell.length_c   1.000
_cell.angle_alpha   90.00
_cell.angle_beta   90.00
_cell.angle_gamma   90.00
#
_symmetry.space_group_name_H-M   'P 1'
#
loop_
_entity.id
_entity.type
_entity.pdbx_description
1 polymer ?
#
loop_
_entity_poly.entity_id
_entity_poly.type
_entity_poly.pdbx_seq_one_letter_code
_entity_poly.pdbx_strand_id
1 'polypeptide(L)'
;MKKLIFIILVASIVNIQQAQTAEESIVGYWLARDSIFEIKNCDGALCGEIVQVFVAEGVDPKSILDSNNMDPELQSRPLIGINIFEGFNGEFDSKNTLKGGRIYNPRDGKS
;
A
#
# COMPACT_ATOMS: atom_id res chain seq x y z
N MET A 1 34.44 46.60 39.84
CA MET A 1 34.85 46.43 38.43
C MET A 1 34.05 45.24 37.90
N LYS A 2 32.79 45.44 37.52
CA LYS A 2 32.36 45.80 36.16
C LYS A 2 32.92 44.85 35.10
N LYS A 3 32.05 43.89 34.76
CA LYS A 3 31.76 43.39 33.41
C LYS A 3 32.85 42.54 32.74
N LEU A 4 32.37 41.69 31.83
CA LEU A 4 33.12 40.86 30.89
C LEU A 4 33.77 39.64 31.56
N ILE A 5 33.19 38.45 31.51
CA ILE A 5 32.82 37.74 30.28
C ILE A 5 31.75 36.70 30.61
N PHE A 6 30.51 37.15 30.45
CA PHE A 6 29.34 36.33 30.22
C PHE A 6 29.43 35.90 28.75
N ILE A 7 30.21 34.85 28.44
CA ILE A 7 30.34 34.35 27.06
C ILE A 7 29.93 32.88 27.06
N ILE A 8 28.65 32.70 26.76
CA ILE A 8 28.13 31.64 25.89
C ILE A 8 28.16 30.25 26.54
N LEU A 9 27.35 30.11 27.59
CA LEU A 9 26.53 28.93 27.79
C LEU A 9 25.46 28.90 26.66
N VAL A 10 25.87 28.65 25.42
CA VAL A 10 24.93 28.27 24.36
C VAL A 10 24.98 26.76 24.29
N ALA A 11 24.10 26.15 25.07
CA ALA A 11 23.67 24.79 24.89
C ALA A 11 23.33 24.60 23.41
N SER A 12 24.23 23.94 22.67
CA SER A 12 23.91 23.42 21.36
C SER A 12 23.04 22.19 21.59
N ILE A 13 21.75 22.44 21.83
CA ILE A 13 20.72 21.41 21.71
C ILE A 13 20.65 21.13 20.21
N VAL A 14 21.51 20.22 19.73
CA VAL A 14 21.38 19.69 18.39
C VAL A 14 20.10 18.85 18.44
N ASN A 15 18.98 19.49 18.14
CA ASN A 15 17.78 18.79 17.74
C ASN A 15 18.15 18.12 16.41
N ILE A 16 18.64 16.88 16.48
CA ILE A 16 18.60 15.99 15.33
C ILE A 16 17.11 15.79 15.09
N GLN A 17 16.52 16.68 14.29
CA GLN A 17 15.30 16.36 13.60
C GLN A 17 15.69 15.19 12.70
N GLN A 18 15.45 13.98 13.18
CA GLN A 18 15.18 12.89 12.27
C GLN A 18 14.01 13.40 11.44
N ALA A 19 14.30 13.90 10.26
CA ALA A 19 13.32 13.89 9.21
C ALA A 19 12.97 12.41 9.09
N GLN A 20 11.88 12.00 9.74
CA GLN A 20 11.03 11.00 9.16
C GLN A 20 10.61 11.65 7.84
N THR A 21 11.42 11.46 6.81
CA THR A 21 10.87 11.31 5.48
C THR A 21 9.79 10.28 5.72
N ALA A 22 8.53 10.72 5.69
CA ALA A 22 7.47 9.79 5.41
C ALA A 22 7.92 9.18 4.09
N GLU A 23 8.58 8.01 4.16
CA GLU A 23 8.63 7.14 3.01
C GLU A 23 7.16 7.07 2.62
N GLU A 24 6.83 7.59 1.44
CA GLU A 24 5.49 7.52 0.88
C GLU A 24 5.22 6.04 0.62
N SER A 25 4.95 5.34 1.72
CA SER A 25 4.78 3.90 1.71
C SER A 25 3.39 3.67 1.17
N ILE A 26 3.33 2.97 0.04
CA ILE A 26 2.06 2.52 -0.53
C ILE A 26 1.41 1.44 0.35
N VAL A 27 2.08 0.96 1.41
CA VAL A 27 1.53 0.01 2.37
C VAL A 27 0.35 0.63 3.11
N GLY A 28 -0.77 -0.10 3.15
CA GLY A 28 -2.00 0.33 3.80
C GLY A 28 -3.24 -0.09 3.03
N TYR A 29 -4.39 0.48 3.42
CA TYR A 29 -5.68 0.22 2.80
C TYR A 29 -6.00 1.25 1.74
N TRP A 30 -6.45 0.78 0.58
CA TRP A 30 -6.76 1.58 -0.58
C TRP A 30 -8.22 1.39 -1.00
N LEU A 31 -8.92 2.51 -1.14
CA LEU A 31 -10.28 2.54 -1.64
C LEU A 31 -10.26 2.45 -3.17
N ALA A 32 -10.91 1.42 -3.71
CA ALA A 32 -11.30 1.34 -5.11
C ALA A 32 -12.79 1.64 -5.25
N ARG A 33 -13.30 1.62 -6.49
CA ARG A 33 -14.72 1.88 -6.76
C ARG A 33 -15.66 0.92 -6.01
N ASP A 34 -15.35 -0.37 -6.07
CA ASP A 34 -16.24 -1.45 -5.63
C ASP A 34 -15.64 -2.27 -4.49
N SER A 35 -14.48 -1.86 -3.95
CA SER A 35 -13.72 -2.66 -2.98
C SER A 35 -12.71 -1.83 -2.19
N ILE A 36 -12.18 -2.44 -1.14
CA ILE A 36 -10.96 -2.02 -0.45
C ILE A 36 -9.92 -3.13 -0.63
N PHE A 37 -8.70 -2.74 -0.97
CA PHE A 37 -7.56 -3.67 -0.99
C PHE A 37 -6.45 -3.17 -0.06
N GLU A 38 -5.74 -4.10 0.57
CA GLU A 38 -4.62 -3.83 1.46
C GLU A 38 -3.32 -4.11 0.71
N ILE A 39 -2.42 -3.15 0.60
CA ILE A 39 -1.04 -3.38 0.17
C ILE A 39 -0.16 -3.60 1.40
N LYS A 40 0.65 -4.66 1.40
CA LYS A 40 1.55 -5.02 2.50
C LYS A 40 2.86 -5.63 1.98
N ASN A 41 3.84 -5.75 2.87
CA ASN A 41 5.07 -6.49 2.58
C ASN A 41 4.80 -8.01 2.66
N CYS A 42 5.06 -8.72 1.57
CA CYS A 42 5.08 -10.18 1.46
C CYS A 42 6.49 -10.64 1.05
N ASP A 43 7.21 -11.31 1.95
CA ASP A 43 8.50 -11.97 1.67
C ASP A 43 9.53 -11.10 0.93
N GLY A 44 9.64 -9.82 1.30
CA GLY A 44 10.60 -8.88 0.71
C GLY A 44 10.13 -8.19 -0.59
N ALA A 45 8.88 -8.41 -1.00
CA ALA A 45 8.21 -7.65 -2.05
C ALA A 45 6.88 -7.06 -1.51
N LEU A 46 6.23 -6.20 -2.29
CA LEU A 46 4.87 -5.78 -2.01
C LEU A 46 3.86 -6.75 -2.65
N CYS A 47 2.81 -7.05 -1.88
CA CYS A 47 1.62 -7.76 -2.32
C CYS A 47 0.38 -6.91 -2.00
N GLY A 48 -0.76 -7.17 -2.63
CA GLY A 48 -1.99 -6.46 -2.31
C GLY A 48 -3.25 -7.28 -2.50
N GLU A 49 -4.06 -7.36 -1.45
CA GLU A 49 -5.17 -8.30 -1.34
C GLU A 49 -6.50 -7.57 -1.21
N ILE A 50 -7.55 -8.03 -1.91
CA ILE A 50 -8.91 -7.49 -1.72
C ILE A 50 -9.41 -7.93 -0.34
N VAL A 51 -9.62 -6.98 0.57
CA VAL A 51 -10.08 -7.25 1.94
C VAL A 51 -11.58 -7.00 2.11
N GLN A 52 -12.19 -6.20 1.24
CA GLN A 52 -13.62 -5.91 1.27
C GLN A 52 -14.16 -5.65 -0.13
N VAL A 53 -15.37 -6.13 -0.41
CA VAL A 53 -16.14 -5.82 -1.62
C VAL A 53 -17.46 -5.15 -1.20
N PHE A 54 -17.85 -4.09 -1.90
CA PHE A 54 -19.09 -3.39 -1.64
C PHE A 54 -20.25 -4.09 -2.34
N VAL A 55 -21.27 -4.45 -1.56
CA VAL A 55 -22.47 -5.16 -2.02
C VAL A 55 -23.72 -4.53 -1.41
N ALA A 56 -24.88 -4.85 -1.99
CA ALA A 56 -26.17 -4.44 -1.42
C ALA A 56 -26.43 -5.11 -0.07
N GLU A 57 -27.33 -4.52 0.72
CA GLU A 57 -27.73 -5.07 2.02
C GLU A 57 -28.32 -6.49 1.85
N GLY A 58 -27.92 -7.41 2.75
CA GLY A 58 -28.33 -8.80 2.73
C GLY A 58 -27.57 -9.71 1.75
N VAL A 59 -26.65 -9.17 0.94
CA VAL A 59 -25.75 -9.96 0.09
C VAL A 59 -24.48 -10.31 0.86
N ASP A 60 -24.03 -11.56 0.79
CA ASP A 60 -22.72 -11.96 1.33
C ASP A 60 -21.60 -11.45 0.41
N PRO A 61 -20.68 -10.57 0.87
CA PRO A 61 -19.56 -10.11 0.06
C PRO A 61 -18.69 -11.24 -0.49
N LYS A 62 -18.60 -12.38 0.21
CA LYS A 62 -17.83 -13.55 -0.25
C LYS A 62 -18.50 -14.30 -1.39
N SER A 63 -19.78 -14.04 -1.69
CA SER A 63 -20.45 -14.62 -2.84
C SER A 63 -20.07 -13.94 -4.16
N ILE A 64 -19.32 -12.82 -4.12
CA ILE A 64 -18.83 -12.16 -5.32
C ILE A 64 -17.58 -12.90 -5.82
N LEU A 65 -17.69 -13.52 -6.99
CA LEU A 65 -16.65 -14.36 -7.57
C LEU A 65 -15.83 -13.64 -8.63
N ASP A 66 -14.66 -14.20 -8.94
CA ASP A 66 -13.75 -13.73 -9.99
C ASP A 66 -14.20 -14.12 -11.41
N SER A 67 -15.49 -13.93 -11.70
CA SER A 67 -16.16 -14.50 -12.88
C SER A 67 -15.60 -14.04 -14.23
N ASN A 68 -14.88 -12.92 -14.26
CA ASN A 68 -14.27 -12.38 -15.49
C ASN A 68 -12.84 -12.88 -15.73
N ASN A 69 -12.29 -13.71 -14.84
CA ASN A 69 -10.93 -14.20 -14.98
C ASN A 69 -10.76 -14.94 -16.32
N MET A 70 -9.67 -14.64 -17.04
CA MET A 70 -9.36 -15.30 -18.31
C MET A 70 -9.03 -16.79 -18.14
N ASP A 71 -8.62 -17.21 -16.94
CA ASP A 71 -8.46 -18.61 -16.56
C ASP A 71 -9.78 -19.16 -15.99
N PRO A 72 -10.44 -20.11 -16.68
CA PRO A 72 -11.69 -20.71 -16.21
C PRO A 72 -11.61 -21.36 -14.83
N GLU A 73 -10.44 -21.87 -14.43
CA GLU A 73 -10.27 -22.53 -13.12
C GLU A 73 -10.36 -21.53 -11.97
N LEU A 74 -10.01 -20.26 -12.23
CA LEU A 74 -10.03 -19.19 -11.24
C LEU A 74 -11.39 -18.51 -11.13
N GLN A 75 -12.31 -18.69 -12.09
CA GLN A 75 -13.60 -17.96 -12.13
C GLN A 75 -14.52 -18.27 -10.94
N SER A 76 -14.33 -19.41 -10.28
CA SER A 76 -15.17 -19.85 -9.16
C SER A 76 -14.70 -19.37 -7.79
N ARG A 77 -13.55 -18.70 -7.70
CA ARG A 77 -13.01 -18.22 -6.42
C ARG A 77 -13.65 -16.88 -6.00
N PRO A 78 -13.86 -16.64 -4.69
CA PRO A 78 -14.27 -15.32 -4.20
C PRO A 78 -13.27 -14.22 -4.54
N LEU A 79 -13.74 -12.99 -4.75
CA LEU A 79 -12.87 -11.82 -4.93
C LEU A 79 -12.08 -11.46 -3.68
N ILE A 80 -12.72 -11.59 -2.51
CA ILE A 80 -12.06 -11.34 -1.22
C ILE A 80 -10.96 -12.38 -1.02
N GLY A 81 -9.75 -11.92 -0.73
CA GLY A 81 -8.56 -12.75 -0.56
C GLY A 81 -7.71 -12.91 -1.82
N ILE A 82 -8.13 -12.39 -2.97
CA ILE A 82 -7.30 -12.43 -4.18
C ILE A 82 -6.17 -11.40 -4.05
N ASN A 83 -4.93 -11.86 -4.32
CA ASN A 83 -3.81 -10.97 -4.53
C ASN A 83 -3.92 -10.31 -5.92
N ILE A 84 -4.11 -8.99 -5.95
CA ILE A 84 -4.26 -8.18 -7.16
C ILE A 84 -3.05 -7.31 -7.46
N PHE A 85 -2.06 -7.25 -6.57
CA PHE A 85 -0.89 -6.39 -6.70
C PHE A 85 0.32 -7.20 -6.26
N GLU A 86 1.27 -7.53 -7.13
CA GLU A 86 2.38 -8.41 -6.73
C GLU A 86 3.67 -8.11 -7.48
N GLY A 87 4.80 -8.54 -6.91
CA GLY A 87 6.10 -8.49 -7.58
C GLY A 87 6.75 -7.10 -7.61
N PHE A 88 6.21 -6.13 -6.88
CA PHE A 88 6.84 -4.81 -6.75
C PHE A 88 7.91 -4.84 -5.65
N ASN A 89 9.08 -4.27 -5.91
CA ASN A 89 10.22 -4.25 -4.97
C ASN A 89 10.08 -3.21 -3.84
N GLY A 90 8.97 -2.47 -3.77
CA GLY A 90 8.74 -1.42 -2.76
C GLY A 90 9.62 -0.17 -2.90
N GLU A 91 10.61 -0.18 -3.80
CA GLU A 91 11.50 0.94 -4.07
C GLU A 91 10.90 1.86 -5.13
N PHE A 92 10.60 3.09 -4.73
CA PHE A 92 10.14 4.12 -5.65
C PHE A 92 11.32 4.73 -6.41
N ASP A 93 11.16 4.93 -7.72
CA ASP A 93 12.12 5.71 -8.49
C ASP A 93 12.03 7.21 -8.18
N SER A 94 12.93 8.02 -8.78
CA SER A 94 12.95 9.47 -8.56
C SER A 94 11.69 10.21 -9.02
N LYS A 95 10.75 9.53 -9.68
CA LYS A 95 9.45 10.04 -10.11
C LYS A 95 8.30 9.46 -9.28
N ASN A 96 8.61 8.86 -8.12
CA ASN A 96 7.65 8.21 -7.25
C ASN A 96 6.87 7.09 -7.97
N THR A 97 7.56 6.32 -8.81
CA THR A 97 6.96 5.22 -9.58
C THR A 97 7.50 3.87 -9.09
N LEU A 98 6.60 2.92 -8.86
CA LEU A 98 6.92 1.50 -8.67
C LEU A 98 6.95 0.77 -10.02
N LYS A 99 7.93 -0.12 -10.21
CA LYS A 99 8.13 -0.86 -11.47
C LYS A 99 8.28 -2.37 -11.21
N GLY A 100 8.13 -3.16 -12.26
CA GLY A 100 8.46 -4.59 -12.27
C GLY A 100 7.37 -5.54 -11.75
N GLY A 101 6.36 -5.01 -11.06
CA GLY A 101 5.22 -5.80 -10.59
C GLY A 101 4.08 -5.94 -11.61
N ARG A 102 3.02 -6.61 -11.16
CA ARG A 102 1.81 -6.93 -11.91
C ARG A 102 0.58 -6.50 -11.13
N ILE A 103 -0.43 -5.99 -11.82
CA ILE A 103 -1.72 -5.62 -11.22
C ILE A 103 -2.83 -6.37 -11.94
N TYR A 104 -3.50 -7.28 -11.24
CA TYR A 104 -4.69 -7.95 -11.75
C TYR A 104 -5.93 -7.07 -11.60
N ASN A 105 -6.75 -6.98 -12.64
CA ASN A 105 -8.04 -6.29 -12.62
C ASN A 105 -9.19 -7.29 -12.74
N PRO A 106 -9.87 -7.64 -11.64
CA PRO A 106 -10.99 -8.59 -11.67
C PRO A 106 -12.21 -8.14 -12.50
N ARG A 107 -12.29 -6.85 -12.87
CA ARG A 107 -13.40 -6.36 -13.71
C ARG A 107 -13.30 -6.79 -15.16
N ASP A 108 -12.09 -6.99 -15.68
CA ASP A 108 -11.87 -7.39 -17.07
C ASP A 108 -10.98 -8.65 -17.22
N GLY A 109 -10.52 -9.22 -16.12
CA GLY A 109 -9.75 -10.45 -16.08
C GLY A 109 -8.29 -10.31 -16.52
N LYS A 110 -7.79 -9.07 -16.68
CA LYS A 110 -6.45 -8.81 -17.22
C LYS A 110 -5.42 -8.51 -16.14
N SER A 111 -4.15 -8.64 -16.51
CA SER A 111 -2.97 -8.29 -15.70
C SER A 111 -1.95 -7.50 -16.51
#